data_AF-A0AAV5TRY6-F1
#
_entry.id   AF-A0AAV5TRY6-F1
#
_cell.length_a   1.000
_cell.length_b   1.000
_cell.length_c   1.000
_cell.angle_alpha   90.00
_cell.angle_beta   90.00
_cell.angle_gamma   90.00
#
_symmetry.space_group_name_H-M   'P 1'
#
loop_
_entity.id
_entity.type
_entity.pdbx_description
1 polymer ?
#
loop_
_entity_poly.entity_id
_entity_poly.type
_entity_poly.pdbx_seq_one_letter_code
_entity_poly.pdbx_strand_id
1 'polypeptide(L)' 'AKSFDIISTVVKDGLDGQHVRYLSQSLAEERALAMKLDANSSDPHREMVYCMIGSIDSMIEEMIERREI' A
#
# COMPACT_ATOMS: atom_id res chain seq x y z
N ALA A 1 -0.38 -5.96 10.31
CA ALA A 1 0.76 -5.36 11.05
C ALA A 1 1.78 -4.72 10.12
N LYS A 2 2.07 -5.28 8.93
CA LYS A 2 3.04 -4.73 7.97
C LYS A 2 2.69 -3.37 7.35
N SER A 3 1.41 -3.02 7.24
CA SER A 3 0.96 -1.73 6.70
C SER A 3 1.43 -0.51 7.54
N PHE A 4 1.55 -0.70 8.85
CA PHE A 4 2.09 0.33 9.75
C PHE A 4 3.61 0.45 9.65
N ASP A 5 4.29 -0.63 9.25
CA ASP A 5 5.74 -0.62 9.02
C ASP A 5 6.09 0.29 7.85
N ILE A 6 5.33 0.29 6.75
CA ILE A 6 5.58 1.16 5.59
C ILE A 6 5.56 2.64 5.98
N ILE A 7 4.53 3.07 6.71
CA ILE A 7 4.41 4.46 7.17
C ILE A 7 5.59 4.81 8.08
N SER A 8 5.97 3.91 8.99
CA SER A 8 7.11 4.14 9.87
C SER A 8 8.44 4.19 9.10
N THR A 9 8.65 3.35 8.08
CA THR A 9 9.86 3.32 7.25
C THR A 9 9.98 4.57 6.37
N VAL A 10 8.88 5.00 5.73
CA VAL A 10 8.86 6.24 4.92
C VAL A 10 9.16 7.48 5.79
N VAL A 11 8.67 7.50 7.03
CA VAL A 11 8.85 8.63 7.96
C VAL A 11 10.21 8.64 8.66
N LYS A 12 10.76 7.47 9.03
CA LYS A 12 12.02 7.37 9.81
C LYS A 12 13.27 7.28 8.96
N ASP A 13 13.26 6.49 7.90
CA ASP A 13 14.48 6.11 7.17
C ASP A 13 14.62 6.88 5.84
N GLY A 14 13.61 7.66 5.48
CA GLY A 14 13.49 8.33 4.19
C GLY A 14 13.07 7.36 3.08
N LEU A 15 12.67 7.93 1.94
CA LEU A 15 12.27 7.19 0.74
C LEU A 15 13.49 6.54 0.07
N ASP A 16 14.06 5.47 0.64
CA ASP A 16 14.84 4.54 -0.18
C ASP A 16 13.88 3.92 -1.21
N GLY A 17 13.93 4.44 -2.43
CA GLY A 17 12.98 4.14 -3.48
C GLY A 17 12.89 2.65 -3.80
N GLN A 18 13.97 1.87 -3.61
CA GLN A 18 13.91 0.42 -3.83
C GLN A 18 13.21 -0.32 -2.69
N HIS A 19 13.52 0.01 -1.44
CA HIS A 19 12.91 -0.64 -0.28
C HIS A 19 11.42 -0.30 -0.17
N VAL A 20 11.05 0.96 -0.40
CA VAL A 20 9.66 1.40 -0.36
C VAL A 20 8.85 0.82 -1.52
N ARG A 21 9.41 0.70 -2.73
CA ARG A 21 8.76 -0.01 -3.85
C ARG A 21 8.49 -1.47 -3.51
N TYR A 22 9.47 -2.18 -2.96
CA TYR A 22 9.29 -3.58 -2.58
C TYR A 22 8.18 -3.77 -1.54
N LEU A 23 8.16 -2.90 -0.52
CA LEU A 23 7.10 -2.91 0.49
C LEU A 23 5.73 -2.57 -0.11
N SER A 24 5.65 -1.58 -1.01
CA SER A 24 4.41 -1.21 -1.73
C SER A 24 3.87 -2.38 -2.55
N GLN A 25 4.73 -3.02 -3.35
CA GLN A 25 4.36 -4.20 -4.15
C GLN A 25 3.87 -5.35 -3.26
N SER A 26 4.57 -5.61 -2.15
CA SER A 26 4.15 -6.63 -1.17
C SER A 26 2.78 -6.30 -0.57
N LEU A 27 2.48 -5.01 -0.33
CA LEU A 27 1.17 -4.59 0.20
C LEU A 27 0.05 -4.75 -0.85
N ALA A 28 0.32 -4.45 -2.11
CA ALA A 28 -0.61 -4.65 -3.21
C ALA A 28 -0.96 -6.14 -3.40
N GLU A 29 0.03 -7.04 -3.28
CA GLU A 29 -0.18 -8.49 -3.31
C GLU A 29 -1.02 -8.98 -2.11
N GLU A 30 -0.72 -8.51 -0.90
CA GLU A 30 -1.51 -8.83 0.30
C GLU A 30 -2.96 -8.31 0.17
N ARG A 31 -3.15 -7.12 -0.41
CA ARG A 31 -4.49 -6.57 -0.69
C ARG A 31 -5.25 -7.42 -1.70
N ALA A 32 -4.62 -7.81 -2.80
CA ALA A 32 -5.24 -8.66 -3.81
C ALA A 32 -5.64 -10.03 -3.24
N LEU A 33 -4.80 -10.61 -2.39
CA LEU A 33 -5.11 -11.86 -1.68
C LEU A 33 -6.26 -11.69 -0.69
N ALA A 34 -6.27 -10.60 0.08
CA ALA A 34 -7.34 -10.28 1.02
C ALA A 34 -8.69 -10.12 0.31
N MET A 35 -8.73 -9.38 -0.80
CA MET A 35 -9.93 -9.24 -1.63
C MET A 35 -10.43 -10.59 -2.16
N LYS A 36 -9.51 -11.45 -2.62
CA LYS A 36 -9.86 -12.77 -3.16
C LYS A 36 -10.41 -13.74 -2.10
N LEU A 37 -9.94 -13.62 -0.86
CA LEU A 37 -10.36 -14.46 0.26
C LEU A 37 -11.49 -13.83 1.08
N ASP A 38 -11.97 -12.64 0.72
CA ASP A 38 -13.04 -11.94 1.44
C ASP A 38 -14.40 -12.61 1.20
N ALA A 39 -14.86 -13.36 2.19
CA ALA A 39 -16.17 -14.00 2.17
C ALA A 39 -17.33 -13.00 2.15
N ASN A 40 -17.10 -11.74 2.53
CA ASN A 40 -18.08 -10.65 2.58
C ASN A 40 -17.75 -9.55 1.55
N SER A 41 -17.22 -9.93 0.39
CA SER A 41 -16.85 -9.00 -0.69
C SER A 41 -17.99 -8.11 -1.22
N SER A 42 -19.25 -8.42 -0.89
CA SER A 42 -20.41 -7.59 -1.22
C SER A 42 -20.69 -6.45 -0.23
N ASP A 43 -19.94 -6.37 0.88
CA ASP A 43 -20.06 -5.27 1.84
C ASP A 43 -19.43 -3.98 1.25
N PRO A 44 -20.22 -2.90 1.04
CA PRO A 44 -19.71 -1.65 0.47
C PRO A 44 -18.64 -0.98 1.33
N HIS A 45 -18.60 -1.24 2.64
CA HIS A 45 -17.53 -0.75 3.50
C HIS A 45 -16.19 -1.44 3.21
N ARG A 46 -16.21 -2.71 2.78
CA ARG A 46 -15.00 -3.43 2.36
C ARG A 46 -14.43 -2.83 1.09
N GLU A 47 -15.28 -2.55 0.11
CA GLU A 47 -14.89 -1.89 -1.14
C GLU A 47 -14.22 -0.55 -0.86
N MET A 48 -14.82 0.29 0.01
CA MET A 48 -14.24 1.57 0.41
C MET A 48 -12.84 1.41 1.04
N VAL A 49 -12.64 0.42 1.90
CA VAL A 49 -11.34 0.14 2.52
C VAL A 49 -10.31 -0.29 1.47
N TYR A 50 -10.66 -1.18 0.54
CA TYR A 50 -9.75 -1.60 -0.53
C TYR A 50 -9.37 -0.43 -1.47
N CYS A 51 -10.33 0.44 -1.80
CA CYS A 51 -10.08 1.65 -2.58
C CYS A 51 -9.16 2.64 -1.84
N MET A 52 -9.35 2.83 -0.53
CA MET A 52 -8.47 3.67 0.28
C MET A 52 -7.04 3.14 0.30
N ILE A 53 -6.86 1.84 0.51
CA ILE A 53 -5.53 1.21 0.49
C ILE A 53 -4.87 1.41 -0.87
N GLY A 54 -5.60 1.19 -1.97
CA GLY A 54 -5.07 1.43 -3.31
C GLY A 54 -4.69 2.89 -3.59
N SER A 55 -5.43 3.84 -3.01
CA SER A 55 -5.08 5.27 -3.14
C SER A 55 -3.79 5.61 -2.38
N ILE A 56 -3.55 4.98 -1.22
CA ILE A 56 -2.31 5.13 -0.45
C ILE A 56 -1.13 4.52 -1.22
N ASP A 57 -1.29 3.36 -1.84
CA ASP A 57 -0.26 2.72 -2.67
C ASP A 57 0.16 3.67 -3.81
N SER A 58 -0.80 4.25 -4.54
CA SER A 58 -0.52 5.20 -5.62
C SER A 58 0.16 6.48 -5.14
N MET A 59 -0.22 7.01 -3.97
CA MET A 59 0.47 8.16 -3.38
C MET A 59 1.93 7.84 -3.05
N ILE A 60 2.21 6.65 -2.52
CA ILE A 60 3.58 6.21 -2.22
C ILE A 60 4.39 6.09 -3.50
N GLU A 61 3.83 5.50 -4.57
CA GLU A 61 4.49 5.41 -5.87
C GLU A 61 4.83 6.80 -6.44
N GLU A 62 3.87 7.73 -6.41
CA GLU A 62 4.07 9.11 -6.88
C GLU A 62 5.17 9.85 -6.08
N MET A 63 5.22 9.64 -4.76
CA MET A 63 6.26 10.22 -3.91
C MET A 63 7.65 9.67 -4.21
N ILE A 64 7.77 8.40 -4.60
CA ILE A 64 9.03 7.79 -5.03
C ILE A 64 9.45 8.36 -6.38
N GLU A 65 8.55 8.40 -7.36
CA GLU A 65 8.83 8.92 -8.71
C GLU A 65 9.32 10.37 -8.68
N ARG A 66 8.66 11.24 -7.91
CA ARG A 66 9.05 12.66 -7.76
C ARG A 66 10.42 12.87 -7.12
N ARG A 67 10.99 11.88 -6.45
CA ARG A 67 12.30 11.97 -5.77
C ARG A 67 13.45 11.49 -6.66
N GLU A 68 13.17 10.68 -7.68
CA GLU A 68 14.16 10.20 -8.64
C GLU A 68 14.38 11.15 -9.83
N ILE A 69 13.60 12.24 -9.90
CA ILE A 69 13.72 13.37 -10.85
C ILE A 69 14.49 14.51 -10.20
#